data_AF-A0A268R507-F1
#
_entry.id   AF-A0A268R507-F1
#
_cell.length_a   1.000
_cell.length_b   1.000
_cell.length_c   1.000
_cell.angle_alpha   90.00
_cell.angle_beta   90.00
_cell.angle_gamma   90.00
#
_symmetry.space_group_name_H-M   'P 1'
#
loop_
_entity.id
_entity.type
_entity.pdbx_description
1 polymer ?
#
loop_
_entity_poly.entity_id
_entity_poly.type
_entity_poly.pdbx_seq_one_letter_code
_entity_poly.pdbx_strand_id
1 'polypeptide(L)'
;MIHVAGTNGKGSTISYMLHMLTEAGYKVGSFTSPYIETFNERISVNGVPISDQEMLELVNEVKPYVEKIEQTELGGPTEFEIITTM
;
A
#
# COMPACT_ATOMS: atom_id res chain seq x y z
N MET A 1 -3.48 -1.06 13.47
CA MET A 1 -3.59 -1.71 12.14
C MET A 1 -4.78 -2.65 12.17
N ILE A 2 -5.59 -2.67 11.11
CA ILE A 2 -6.64 -3.67 10.91
C ILE A 2 -6.25 -4.48 9.68
N HIS A 3 -6.10 -5.79 9.83
CA HIS A 3 -5.67 -6.69 8.77
C HIS A 3 -6.87 -7.52 8.28
N VAL A 4 -7.18 -7.43 6.99
CA VAL A 4 -8.31 -8.11 6.35
C VAL A 4 -7.81 -9.22 5.43
N ALA A 5 -8.14 -10.46 5.76
CA ALA A 5 -7.81 -11.65 4.97
C ALA A 5 -9.09 -12.43 4.61
N GLY A 6 -9.04 -13.22 3.54
CA GLY A 6 -10.16 -14.03 3.07
C GLY A 6 -10.15 -14.26 1.57
N THR A 7 -10.91 -15.22 1.07
CA THR A 7 -10.97 -15.51 -0.37
C THR A 7 -11.68 -14.39 -1.13
N ASN A 8 -12.82 -13.92 -0.61
CA ASN A 8 -13.69 -12.92 -1.23
C ASN A 8 -14.00 -11.76 -0.27
N GLY A 9 -14.40 -10.60 -0.82
CA GLY A 9 -14.93 -9.49 -0.01
C GLY A 9 -13.89 -8.59 0.70
N LYS A 10 -12.59 -8.88 0.58
CA LYS A 10 -11.51 -8.09 1.22
C LYS A 10 -11.55 -6.61 0.83
N GLY A 11 -11.54 -6.33 -0.48
CA GLY A 11 -11.56 -4.96 -1.00
C GLY A 11 -12.80 -4.18 -0.56
N SER A 12 -13.98 -4.81 -0.65
CA SER A 12 -15.24 -4.21 -0.19
C SER A 12 -15.24 -3.93 1.31
N THR A 13 -14.71 -4.85 2.12
CA THR A 13 -14.61 -4.68 3.57
C THR A 13 -13.69 -3.51 3.93
N ILE A 14 -12.51 -3.43 3.28
CA ILE A 14 -11.56 -2.33 3.47
C ILE A 14 -12.22 -0.98 3.08
N SER A 15 -12.92 -0.93 1.94
CA SER A 15 -13.62 0.26 1.49
C SER A 15 -14.70 0.72 2.49
N TYR A 16 -15.55 -0.19 2.99
CA TYR A 16 -16.56 0.17 3.99
C TYR A 16 -15.93 0.69 5.28
N MET A 17 -14.88 0.04 5.76
CA MET A 17 -14.17 0.48 6.96
C MET A 17 -13.52 1.84 6.79
N LEU A 18 -12.86 2.07 5.64
CA LEU A 18 -12.26 3.33 5.29
C LEU A 18 -13.30 4.47 5.34
N HIS A 19 -14.47 4.29 4.72
CA HIS A 19 -15.53 5.30 4.74
C HIS A 19 -16.08 5.54 6.14
N MET A 20 -16.40 4.47 6.90
CA MET A 20 -16.93 4.61 8.26
C MET A 20 -15.95 5.32 9.20
N LEU A 21 -14.66 4.98 9.13
CA LEU A 21 -13.63 5.57 9.99
C LEU A 21 -13.30 7.01 9.58
N THR A 22 -13.27 7.29 8.28
CA THR A 22 -13.07 8.67 7.78
C THR A 22 -14.24 9.56 8.21
N GLU A 23 -15.49 9.09 8.09
CA GLU A 23 -16.70 9.81 8.53
C GLU A 23 -16.72 10.04 10.05
N ALA A 24 -16.16 9.10 10.82
CA ALA A 24 -15.99 9.25 12.27
C ALA A 24 -14.85 10.22 12.65
N GLY A 25 -14.20 10.88 11.69
CA GLY A 25 -13.17 11.90 11.92
C GLY A 25 -11.75 11.36 12.07
N TYR A 26 -11.51 10.08 11.77
CA TYR A 26 -10.16 9.52 11.79
C TYR A 26 -9.43 9.80 10.48
N LYS A 27 -8.10 10.02 10.57
CA LYS A 27 -7.22 9.93 9.40
C LYS A 27 -6.88 8.47 9.15
N VAL A 28 -7.22 7.94 7.98
CA VAL A 28 -7.15 6.51 7.68
C VAL A 28 -6.27 6.27 6.47
N GLY A 29 -5.22 5.45 6.63
CA GLY A 29 -4.47 4.89 5.51
C GLY A 29 -5.08 3.55 5.08
N SER A 30 -5.06 3.25 3.78
CA SER A 30 -5.48 1.93 3.26
C SER A 30 -4.44 1.35 2.32
N PHE A 31 -4.28 0.03 2.41
CA PHE A 31 -3.48 -0.76 1.47
C PHE A 31 -4.35 -1.87 0.84
N THR A 32 -4.41 -1.93 -0.49
CA THR A 32 -5.22 -2.90 -1.25
C THR A 32 -4.44 -3.49 -2.42
N SER A 33 -4.76 -4.73 -2.80
CA SER A 33 -4.19 -5.41 -3.97
C SER A 33 -5.20 -6.41 -4.55
N PRO A 34 -5.33 -6.54 -5.89
CA PRO A 34 -4.66 -5.73 -6.92
C PRO A 34 -5.23 -4.30 -7.02
N TYR A 35 -4.61 -3.44 -7.85
CA TYR A 35 -5.22 -2.18 -8.30
C TYR A 35 -6.12 -2.42 -9.52
N ILE A 36 -6.99 -1.46 -9.85
CA ILE A 36 -7.92 -1.56 -10.99
C ILE A 36 -7.40 -0.79 -12.20
N GLU A 37 -7.16 0.52 -12.07
CA GLU A 37 -6.75 1.38 -13.19
C GLU A 37 -5.30 1.86 -13.03
N THR A 38 -4.97 2.37 -11.84
CA THR A 38 -3.67 2.99 -11.56
C THR A 38 -2.97 2.33 -10.38
N PHE A 39 -1.65 2.21 -10.46
CA PHE A 39 -0.84 1.54 -9.42
C PHE A 39 -1.02 2.21 -8.04
N ASN A 40 -1.23 3.53 -8.03
CA ASN A 40 -1.37 4.36 -6.85
C ASN A 40 -2.59 3.99 -5.99
N GLU A 41 -3.62 3.36 -6.58
CA GLU A 41 -4.79 2.87 -5.83
C GLU A 41 -4.43 1.89 -4.72
N ARG A 42 -3.25 1.27 -4.79
CA ARG A 42 -2.76 0.37 -3.74
C ARG A 42 -2.50 1.08 -2.42
N ILE A 43 -2.18 2.37 -2.42
CA ILE A 43 -1.89 3.17 -1.21
C ILE A 43 -2.76 4.42 -1.22
N SER A 44 -3.63 4.56 -0.23
CA SER A 44 -4.51 5.73 -0.12
C SER A 44 -4.54 6.32 1.28
N VAL A 45 -4.81 7.62 1.37
CA VAL A 45 -5.10 8.31 2.64
C VAL A 45 -6.47 8.96 2.52
N ASN A 46 -7.36 8.62 3.45
CA ASN A 46 -8.77 9.04 3.44
C ASN A 46 -9.47 8.73 2.10
N GLY A 47 -9.09 7.63 1.46
CA GLY A 47 -9.65 7.18 0.17
C GLY A 47 -9.14 7.92 -1.06
N VAL A 48 -8.16 8.81 -0.90
CA VAL A 48 -7.48 9.46 -2.01
C VAL A 48 -6.18 8.71 -2.27
N PRO A 49 -6.00 8.08 -3.46
CA PRO A 49 -4.73 7.48 -3.85
C PRO A 49 -3.59 8.48 -3.76
N ILE A 50 -2.39 8.02 -3.39
CA ILE A 50 -1.21 8.89 -3.39
C ILE A 50 -0.88 9.39 -4.81
N SER A 51 -0.28 10.56 -4.93
CA SER A 51 0.17 11.11 -6.21
C SER A 51 1.40 10.38 -6.76
N ASP A 52 1.68 10.54 -8.05
CA ASP A 52 2.89 9.99 -8.68
C ASP A 52 4.18 10.54 -8.03
N GLN A 53 4.13 11.79 -7.56
CA GLN A 53 5.24 12.42 -6.86
C GLN A 53 5.48 11.75 -5.49
N GLU A 54 4.43 11.53 -4.71
CA GLU A 54 4.52 10.80 -3.42
C GLU A 54 4.99 9.35 -3.65
N MET A 55 4.49 8.68 -4.68
CA MET A 55 4.95 7.34 -5.06
C MET A 55 6.45 7.34 -5.39
N LEU A 56 6.91 8.29 -6.20
CA LEU A 56 8.32 8.42 -6.57
C LEU A 56 9.21 8.70 -5.34
N GLU A 57 8.75 9.52 -4.41
CA GLU A 57 9.44 9.80 -3.15
C GLU A 57 9.60 8.52 -2.31
N LEU A 58 8.52 7.76 -2.11
CA LEU A 58 8.55 6.49 -1.37
C LEU A 58 9.46 5.45 -2.04
N VAL A 59 9.39 5.32 -3.36
CA VAL A 59 10.27 4.41 -4.11
C VAL A 59 11.73 4.80 -3.92
N ASN A 60 12.06 6.09 -4.02
CA ASN A 60 13.43 6.56 -3.83
C ASN A 60 13.92 6.40 -2.39
N GLU A 61 13.02 6.48 -1.40
CA GLU A 61 13.34 6.20 0.00
C GLU A 61 13.68 4.72 0.23
N VAL A 62 12.91 3.81 -0.37
CA VAL A 62 13.06 2.35 -0.16
C VAL A 62 14.19 1.75 -1.02
N LYS A 63 14.45 2.31 -2.20
CA LYS A 63 15.44 1.80 -3.18
C LYS A 63 16.82 1.48 -2.60
N PRO A 64 17.47 2.33 -1.77
CA PRO A 64 18.79 2.03 -1.22
C PRO A 64 18.81 0.78 -0.32
N TYR A 65 17.68 0.40 0.27
CA TYR A 65 17.56 -0.80 1.09
C TYR A 65 17.32 -2.03 0.23
N VAL A 66 16.53 -1.91 -0.83
CA VAL A 66 16.34 -2.96 -1.85
C VAL A 66 17.70 -3.34 -2.46
N GLU A 67 18.48 -2.35 -2.88
CA GLU A 67 19.82 -2.57 -3.45
C GLU A 67 20.78 -3.24 -2.47
N LYS A 68 20.67 -2.94 -1.16
CA LYS A 68 21.47 -3.61 -0.12
C LYS A 68 21.06 -5.07 0.09
N ILE A 69 19.75 -5.34 0.15
CA ILE A 69 19.22 -6.69 0.36
C ILE A 69 19.56 -7.60 -0.82
N GLU A 70 19.54 -7.06 -2.04
CA GLU A 70 19.89 -7.80 -3.26
C GLU A 70 21.35 -8.33 -3.25
N GLN A 71 22.25 -7.69 -2.50
CA GLN A 71 23.63 -8.17 -2.33
C GLN A 71 23.78 -9.28 -1.27
N THR A 72 22.70 -9.62 -0.57
CA THR A 72 22.70 -10.70 0.44
C THR A 72 22.31 -12.03 -0.18
N GLU A 73 22.48 -13.12 0.56
CA GLU A 73 22.06 -14.46 0.13
C GLU A 73 20.52 -14.61 -0.04
N LEU A 74 19.74 -13.61 0.40
CA LEU A 74 18.28 -13.61 0.27
C LEU A 74 17.80 -13.25 -1.15
N GLY A 75 18.64 -12.61 -1.97
CA GLY A 75 18.24 -12.03 -3.25
C GLY A 75 17.39 -10.75 -3.11
N GLY A 76 16.96 -10.18 -4.23
CA GLY A 76 16.13 -8.97 -4.23
C GLY A 76 14.69 -9.22 -3.76
N PRO A 77 14.07 -8.29 -3.01
CA PRO A 77 12.68 -8.40 -2.60
C PRO A 77 11.73 -8.34 -3.81
N THR A 78 10.60 -9.03 -3.68
CA THR A 78 9.53 -9.03 -4.68
C THR A 78 8.81 -7.67 -4.75
N GLU A 79 8.10 -7.41 -5.86
CA GLU A 79 7.26 -6.21 -5.99
C GLU A 79 6.30 -6.05 -4.80
N PHE A 80 5.71 -7.15 -4.33
CA PHE A 80 4.76 -7.13 -3.22
C PHE A 80 5.42 -6.77 -1.88
N GLU A 81 6.65 -7.22 -1.63
CA GLU A 81 7.41 -6.85 -0.44
C GLU A 81 7.83 -5.37 -0.47
N ILE A 82 8.22 -4.87 -1.65
CA ILE A 82 8.59 -3.45 -1.83
C ILE A 82 7.38 -2.54 -1.60
N ILE A 83 6.26 -2.79 -2.27
CA ILE A 83 5.03 -1.96 -2.15
C ILE A 83 4.40 -2.04 -0.75
N THR A 84 4.60 -3.13 -0.01
CA THR A 84 4.13 -3.25 1.38
C THR A 84 5.02 -2.46 2.35
N THR A 85 6.26 -2.16 1.97
CA THR A 85 7.22 -1.39 2.77
C THR A 85 7.03 0.12 2.63
N MET A 86 6.57 0.57 1.45
CA MET A 86 6.22 1.97 1.15
C MET A 86 4.95 2.40 1.87
#